data_AF-A0A3N0HYU5-F1
#
_entry.id   AF-A0A3N0HYU5-F1
#
_cell.length_a   1.000
_cell.length_b   1.000
_cell.length_c   1.000
_cell.angle_alpha   90.00
_cell.angle_beta   90.00
_cell.angle_gamma   90.00
#
_symmetry.space_group_name_H-M   'P 1'
#
loop_
_entity.id
_entity.type
_entity.pdbx_description
1 polymer ?
#
loop_
_entity_poly.entity_id
_entity_poly.type
_entity_poly.pdbx_seq_one_letter_code
_entity_poly.pdbx_strand_id
1 'polypeptide(L)' 'MTGGVAQNAGVVQCLEQALNAKIYVDDSAQLCGAIGAALIGLEEI' A
#
# COMPACT_ATOMS: atom_id res chain seq x y z
N MET A 1 -1.60 -0.83 -4.14
CA MET A 1 -1.35 0.52 -3.58
C MET A 1 -1.05 0.38 -2.10
N THR A 2 -0.13 1.19 -1.56
CA THR A 2 0.24 1.21 -0.13
C THR A 2 0.09 2.62 0.46
N GLY A 3 0.23 2.76 1.78
CA GLY A 3 0.06 4.02 2.52
C GLY A 3 -1.36 4.23 3.08
N GLY A 4 -1.55 5.21 3.95
CA GLY A 4 -2.82 5.42 4.67
C GLY A 4 -4.02 5.72 3.76
N VAL A 5 -3.79 6.41 2.64
CA VAL A 5 -4.84 6.73 1.65
C VAL A 5 -5.33 5.48 0.91
N ALA A 6 -4.56 4.39 0.90
CA ALA A 6 -4.98 3.15 0.25
C ALA A 6 -6.25 2.54 0.87
N GLN A 7 -6.58 2.89 2.12
CA GLN A 7 -7.82 2.49 2.79
C GLN A 7 -9.06 3.27 2.31
N ASN A 8 -8.88 4.33 1.53
CA ASN A 8 -9.99 5.08 0.95
C ASN A 8 -10.46 4.42 -0.35
N ALA A 9 -11.57 3.69 -0.26
CA ALA A 9 -12.17 3.00 -1.41
C ALA A 9 -12.49 3.95 -2.59
N GLY A 10 -12.91 5.19 -2.32
CA GLY A 10 -13.19 6.16 -3.37
C GLY A 10 -11.93 6.57 -4.14
N VAL A 11 -10.81 6.77 -3.45
CA VAL A 11 -9.52 7.09 -4.10
C VAL A 11 -9.04 5.90 -4.93
N VAL A 12 -9.14 4.68 -4.40
CA VAL A 12 -8.78 3.46 -5.12
C VAL A 12 -9.61 3.33 -6.40
N GLN A 13 -10.93 3.51 -6.32
CA GLN A 13 -11.83 3.45 -7.48
C GLN A 13 -11.49 4.50 -8.54
N CYS A 14 -11.25 5.76 -8.15
CA CYS A 14 -10.85 6.81 -9.07
C CYS A 14 -9.53 6.47 -9.79
N LEU A 15 -8.57 5.90 -9.08
CA LEU A 15 -7.29 5.47 -9.66
C LEU A 15 -7.46 4.28 -10.61
N GLU A 16 -8.28 3.28 -10.25
CA GLU A 16 -8.57 2.15 -11.15
C GLU A 16 -9.15 2.63 -12.49
N GLN A 17 -10.07 3.60 -12.44
CA GLN A 17 -10.67 4.20 -13.63
C GLN A 17 -9.65 5.00 -14.46
N ALA A 18 -8.84 5.86 -13.80
CA ALA A 18 -7.86 6.69 -14.47
C ALA A 18 -6.74 5.87 -15.13
N LEU A 19 -6.35 4.75 -14.50
CA LEU A 19 -5.29 3.87 -14.99
C LEU A 19 -5.81 2.76 -15.91
N ASN A 20 -7.13 2.60 -16.04
CA ASN A 20 -7.79 1.49 -16.72
C ASN A 20 -7.22 0.12 -16.28
N ALA A 21 -7.00 -0.03 -14.97
CA ALA A 21 -6.33 -1.19 -14.39
C ALA A 21 -6.87 -1.48 -12.99
N LYS A 22 -6.78 -2.74 -12.56
CA LYS A 22 -7.13 -3.14 -11.19
C LYS A 22 -6.02 -2.81 -10.21
N ILE A 23 -6.40 -2.34 -9.03
CA ILE A 23 -5.48 -1.99 -7.95
C ILE A 23 -5.74 -2.93 -6.78
N TYR A 24 -4.73 -3.74 -6.47
CA TYR A 24 -4.71 -4.52 -5.24
C TYR A 24 -4.33 -3.64 -4.04
N VAL A 25 -5.07 -3.78 -2.94
CA VAL A 25 -4.79 -3.15 -1.65
C VAL A 25 -4.86 -4.22 -0.58
N ASP A 26 -3.80 -4.35 0.21
CA ASP A 26 -3.75 -5.22 1.38
C ASP A 26 -4.34 -4.50 2.61
N ASP A 27 -4.97 -5.22 3.53
CA ASP A 27 -5.55 -4.65 4.76
C ASP A 27 -4.49 -3.92 5.62
N SER A 28 -3.23 -4.36 5.53
CA SER A 28 -2.07 -3.76 6.20
C SER A 28 -1.34 -2.71 5.36
N ALA A 29 -1.89 -2.25 4.23
CA ALA A 29 -1.24 -1.33 3.28
C ALA A 29 -0.60 -0.07 3.92
N GLN A 30 -1.16 0.44 5.02
CA GLN A 30 -0.61 1.59 5.75
C GLN A 30 0.69 1.29 6.51
N LEU A 31 0.97 0.03 6.80
CA LEU A 31 2.12 -0.44 7.59
C LEU A 31 3.30 -0.85 6.73
N CYS A 32 3.15 -0.93 5.40
CA CYS A 32 4.21 -1.44 4.51
C CYS A 32 5.57 -0.75 4.69
N GLY A 33 5.58 0.57 4.94
CA GLY A 33 6.82 1.30 5.19
C GLY A 33 7.52 0.89 6.50
N ALA A 34 6.76 0.73 7.58
CA ALA A 34 7.30 0.28 8.87
C ALA A 34 7.77 -1.18 8.81
N ILE A 35 7.01 -2.05 8.13
CA ILE A 35 7.39 -3.44 7.89
C ILE A 35 8.69 -3.50 7.07
N GLY A 36 8.82 -2.70 6.02
CA GLY A 36 10.04 -2.62 5.21
C GLY A 36 11.26 -2.17 6.03
N ALA A 37 11.11 -1.16 6.89
CA ALA A 37 12.17 -0.73 7.80
C ALA A 37 12.59 -1.85 8.79
N ALA A 38 11.62 -2.60 9.31
CA ALA A 38 11.90 -3.73 10.21
C ALA A 38 12.63 -4.88 9.50
N LEU A 39 12.29 -5.19 8.25
CA LEU A 39 12.98 -6.19 7.45
C LEU A 39 14.43 -5.80 7.19
N ILE A 40 14.67 -4.54 6.81
CA ILE A 40 16.04 -4.02 6.62
C ILE A 40 16.84 -4.14 7.92
N GLY A 41 16.26 -3.72 9.06
CA GLY A 41 16.92 -3.85 10.35
C GLY A 41 17.19 -5.30 10.78
N LEU A 42 16.40 -6.27 10.29
CA LEU A 42 16.64 -7.70 10.53
C LEU A 42 17.78 -8.24 9.65
N GLU A 43 17.90 -7.77 8.41
CA GLU A 43 18.98 -8.18 7.48
C GLU A 43 20.35 -7.62 7.88
N GLU A 44 20.39 -6.55 8.67
CA GLU A 44 21.62 -5.93 9.20
C GLU A 44 22.15 -6.60 10.50
N ILE A 45 21.47 -7.63 11.02
CA ILE A 45 21.86 -8.43 12.20
C ILE A 45 22.58 -9.72 11.78
#